data_AF-A0A2X2BJR7-F1
#
_entry.id   AF-A0A2X2BJR7-F1
#
_cell.length_a   1.000
_cell.length_b   1.000
_cell.length_c   1.000
_cell.angle_alpha   90.00
_cell.angle_beta   90.00
_cell.angle_gamma   90.00
#
_symmetry.space_group_name_H-M   'P 1'
#
loop_
_entity.id
_entity.type
_entity.pdbx_description
1 polymer ?
#
loop_
_entity_poly.entity_id
_entity_poly.type
_entity_poly.pdbx_seq_one_letter_code
_entity_poly.pdbx_strand_id
1 'polypeptide(L)'
;MQALLASQAQHGIKPRIIGVPGHDTLAVANEIAVICQKLRAFGYVSAYDCKNISEAIKYRDNFGQRELMVIFPDFTSWDSTTNSESTAYATARALGLRAKLDNDIGWHKTLSNITVNGVTGISKDIYWDLQDPATDAGLLNEKGVTTLIRRDGFRFWGSRTCSDDPLFAFESYTRTAQVLADTMAEGQMWAIDKPLTPSLARDIVETINAKLRSLVSQGIC
;
A
#
# COMPACT_ATOMS: atom_id res chain seq x y z
N MET A 1 -7.75 -12.42 -11.32
CA MET A 1 -7.79 -11.62 -10.07
C MET A 1 -8.97 -11.96 -9.15
N GLN A 2 -10.17 -12.31 -9.65
CA GLN A 2 -11.32 -12.69 -8.81
C GLN A 2 -11.07 -13.89 -7.86
N ALA A 3 -10.11 -14.77 -8.20
CA ALA A 3 -9.67 -15.85 -7.31
C ALA A 3 -9.15 -15.38 -5.94
N LEU A 4 -8.64 -14.14 -5.84
CA LEU A 4 -8.19 -13.57 -4.56
C LEU A 4 -9.35 -13.43 -3.55
N LEU A 5 -10.58 -13.25 -4.03
CA LEU A 5 -11.77 -13.20 -3.17
C LEU A 5 -12.10 -14.57 -2.57
N ALA A 6 -11.79 -15.66 -3.27
CA ALA A 6 -12.04 -17.03 -2.82
C ALA A 6 -10.95 -17.55 -1.86
N SER A 7 -9.81 -16.85 -1.74
CA SER A 7 -8.63 -17.30 -1.01
C SER A 7 -8.92 -17.58 0.48
N GLN A 8 -9.76 -16.78 1.13
CA GLN A 8 -10.13 -17.01 2.53
C GLN A 8 -10.85 -18.35 2.72
N ALA A 9 -11.77 -18.69 1.81
CA ALA A 9 -12.55 -19.93 1.90
C ALA A 9 -11.72 -21.17 1.52
N GLN A 10 -10.81 -21.03 0.54
CA GLN A 10 -10.04 -22.15 0.02
C GLN A 10 -8.75 -22.43 0.80
N HIS A 11 -8.13 -21.39 1.37
CA HIS A 11 -6.80 -21.47 1.95
C HIS A 11 -6.72 -20.86 3.36
N GLY A 12 -7.81 -20.29 3.88
CA GLY A 12 -7.82 -19.63 5.19
C GLY A 12 -7.06 -18.31 5.23
N ILE A 13 -6.65 -17.77 4.08
CA ILE A 13 -5.82 -16.56 3.97
C ILE A 13 -6.60 -15.48 3.22
N LYS A 14 -6.67 -14.28 3.81
CA LYS A 14 -7.23 -13.09 3.16
C LYS A 14 -6.08 -12.19 2.68
N PRO A 15 -5.85 -12.07 1.36
CA PRO A 15 -4.79 -11.21 0.84
C PRO A 15 -4.99 -9.76 1.26
N ARG A 16 -3.96 -9.14 1.87
CA ARG A 16 -4.00 -7.75 2.37
C ARG A 16 -3.13 -6.78 1.58
N ILE A 17 -2.25 -7.29 0.75
CA ILE A 17 -1.25 -6.55 -0.02
C ILE A 17 -1.33 -7.12 -1.44
N ILE A 18 -1.68 -6.28 -2.42
CA ILE A 18 -2.02 -6.72 -3.78
C ILE A 18 -1.24 -5.90 -4.80
N GLY A 19 -0.74 -6.55 -5.84
CA GLY A 19 -0.12 -5.90 -6.98
C GLY A 19 0.13 -6.92 -8.08
N VAL A 20 0.34 -6.43 -9.31
CA VAL A 20 0.63 -7.27 -10.47
C VAL A 20 1.86 -6.69 -11.17
N PRO A 21 3.06 -6.89 -10.61
CA PRO A 21 4.27 -6.23 -11.09
C PRO A 21 4.54 -6.52 -12.57
N GLY A 22 4.71 -5.48 -13.38
CA GLY A 22 5.00 -5.57 -14.81
C GLY A 22 3.79 -5.82 -15.71
N HIS A 23 2.59 -6.01 -15.15
CA HIS A 23 1.36 -6.24 -15.93
C HIS A 23 0.16 -5.44 -15.41
N ASP A 24 0.41 -4.40 -14.62
CA ASP A 24 -0.57 -3.51 -14.01
C ASP A 24 -1.02 -2.38 -14.95
N THR A 25 -1.42 -2.76 -16.16
CA THR A 25 -2.11 -1.87 -17.13
C THR A 25 -3.25 -1.09 -16.46
N LEU A 26 -3.68 0.03 -17.02
CA LEU A 26 -4.77 0.83 -16.47
C LEU A 26 -6.04 0.00 -16.15
N ALA A 27 -6.41 -0.93 -17.03
CA ALA A 27 -7.56 -1.82 -16.80
C ALA A 27 -7.32 -2.75 -15.60
N VAL A 28 -6.11 -3.30 -15.48
CA VAL A 28 -5.72 -4.16 -14.35
C VAL A 28 -5.67 -3.36 -13.04
N ALA A 29 -5.08 -2.16 -13.05
CA ALA A 29 -5.02 -1.28 -11.88
C ALA A 29 -6.42 -0.90 -11.36
N ASN A 30 -7.38 -0.62 -12.27
CA ASN A 30 -8.77 -0.37 -11.89
C ASN A 30 -9.42 -1.59 -11.21
N GLU A 31 -9.21 -2.79 -11.76
CA GLU A 31 -9.72 -4.02 -11.14
C GLU A 31 -9.04 -4.32 -9.79
N ILE A 32 -7.75 -3.99 -9.63
CA ILE A 32 -7.07 -4.07 -8.34
C ILE A 32 -7.75 -3.16 -7.33
N ALA A 33 -8.14 -1.94 -7.71
CA ALA A 33 -8.87 -1.01 -6.83
C ALA A 33 -10.15 -1.66 -6.27
N VAL A 34 -10.98 -2.22 -7.16
CA VAL A 34 -12.24 -2.89 -6.81
C VAL A 34 -12.01 -4.07 -5.87
N ILE A 35 -10.99 -4.89 -6.15
CA ILE A 35 -10.66 -6.04 -5.31
C ILE A 35 -10.13 -5.60 -3.95
N CYS A 36 -9.30 -4.57 -3.91
CA CYS A 36 -8.77 -4.02 -2.67
C CYS A 36 -9.88 -3.49 -1.76
N GLN A 37 -10.89 -2.81 -2.30
CA GLN A 37 -12.06 -2.37 -1.54
C GLN A 37 -12.84 -3.55 -0.95
N LYS A 38 -13.12 -4.59 -1.76
CA LYS A 38 -13.82 -5.79 -1.30
C LYS A 38 -13.05 -6.54 -0.21
N LEU A 39 -11.73 -6.65 -0.37
CA LEU A 39 -10.87 -7.36 0.57
C LEU A 39 -10.39 -6.51 1.73
N ARG A 40 -10.66 -5.20 1.77
CA ARG A 40 -9.99 -4.27 2.69
C ARG A 40 -8.47 -4.47 2.63
N ALA A 41 -7.94 -4.56 1.41
CA ALA A 41 -6.53 -4.74 1.09
C ALA A 41 -5.96 -3.43 0.53
N PHE A 42 -4.64 -3.37 0.40
CA PHE A 42 -3.96 -2.22 -0.19
C PHE A 42 -3.20 -2.63 -1.45
N GLY A 43 -3.35 -1.84 -2.50
CA GLY A 43 -2.81 -2.08 -3.83
C GLY A 43 -1.65 -1.17 -4.19
N TYR A 44 -0.54 -1.75 -4.65
CA TYR A 44 0.54 -0.99 -5.28
C TYR A 44 0.53 -1.22 -6.77
N VAL A 45 0.45 -0.15 -7.54
CA VAL A 45 0.40 -0.17 -9.00
C VAL A 45 1.45 0.77 -9.57
N SER A 46 2.01 0.39 -10.72
CA SER A 46 2.94 1.22 -11.47
C SER A 46 2.15 2.28 -12.24
N ALA A 47 2.78 3.42 -12.51
CA ALA A 47 2.35 4.30 -13.59
C ALA A 47 2.66 3.62 -14.94
N TYR A 48 1.86 2.63 -15.28
CA TYR A 48 2.14 1.67 -16.34
C TYR A 48 2.40 2.35 -17.68
N ASP A 49 3.48 1.94 -18.36
CA ASP A 49 3.98 2.49 -19.63
C ASP A 49 4.23 4.02 -19.69
N CYS A 50 4.14 4.72 -18.55
CA CYS A 50 4.41 6.17 -18.51
C CYS A 50 5.89 6.43 -18.75
N LYS A 51 6.23 7.35 -19.66
CA LYS A 51 7.61 7.65 -20.07
C LYS A 51 8.28 8.70 -19.20
N ASN A 52 7.49 9.66 -18.70
CA ASN A 52 7.97 10.84 -17.98
C ASN A 52 7.02 11.19 -16.83
N ILE A 53 7.43 12.18 -16.03
CA ILE A 53 6.71 12.68 -14.86
C ILE A 53 5.31 13.18 -15.22
N SER A 54 5.16 13.92 -16.32
CA SER A 54 3.87 14.46 -16.75
C SER A 54 2.86 13.35 -17.05
N GLU A 55 3.30 12.30 -17.73
CA GLU A 55 2.47 11.12 -18.00
C GLU A 55 2.09 10.38 -16.71
N ALA A 56 3.02 10.21 -15.77
CA ALA A 56 2.74 9.56 -14.49
C ALA A 56 1.71 10.33 -13.65
N ILE A 57 1.79 11.66 -13.64
CA ILE A 57 0.80 12.52 -12.98
C ILE A 57 -0.58 12.35 -13.62
N LYS A 58 -0.66 12.43 -14.95
CA LYS A 58 -1.93 12.22 -15.68
C LYS A 58 -2.48 10.80 -15.48
N TYR A 59 -1.60 9.80 -15.39
CA TYR A 59 -2.01 8.43 -15.12
C TYR A 59 -2.66 8.30 -13.74
N ARG A 60 -2.08 8.96 -12.72
CA ARG A 60 -2.65 8.99 -11.38
C ARG A 60 -4.07 9.56 -11.35
N ASP A 61 -4.38 10.54 -12.19
CA ASP A 61 -5.70 11.20 -12.22
C ASP A 61 -6.86 10.25 -12.60
N ASN A 62 -6.56 9.05 -13.10
CA ASN A 62 -7.57 8.01 -13.34
C ASN A 62 -8.11 7.35 -12.07
N PHE A 63 -7.50 7.62 -10.90
CA PHE A 63 -7.83 6.94 -9.64
C PHE A 63 -8.23 7.93 -8.55
N GLY A 64 -9.28 7.57 -7.80
CA GLY A 64 -9.74 8.25 -6.58
C GLY A 64 -9.75 7.34 -5.35
N GLN A 65 -9.34 6.08 -5.51
CA GLN A 65 -9.48 5.05 -4.47
C GLN A 65 -8.33 5.15 -3.47
N ARG A 66 -8.69 5.33 -2.19
CA ARG A 66 -7.75 5.36 -1.07
C ARG A 66 -6.95 4.06 -0.87
N GLU A 67 -7.42 2.96 -1.46
CA GLU A 67 -6.78 1.64 -1.42
C GLU A 67 -5.61 1.50 -2.39
N LEU A 68 -5.37 2.47 -3.28
CA LEU A 68 -4.31 2.41 -4.26
C LEU A 68 -3.17 3.40 -3.96
N MET A 69 -1.97 2.98 -4.35
CA MET A 69 -0.79 3.83 -4.44
C MET A 69 -0.14 3.62 -5.81
N VAL A 70 0.01 4.71 -6.57
CA VAL A 70 0.73 4.72 -7.84
C VAL A 70 2.21 4.98 -7.59
N ILE A 71 3.07 4.19 -8.23
CA ILE A 71 4.53 4.26 -8.12
C ILE A 71 5.15 4.59 -9.49
N PHE A 72 6.07 5.54 -9.51
CA PHE A 72 6.86 5.89 -10.69
C PHE A 72 8.25 6.43 -10.31
N PRO A 73 9.35 5.99 -10.95
CA PRO A 73 9.47 4.96 -11.98
C PRO A 73 9.72 3.57 -11.35
N ASP A 74 10.47 2.70 -12.02
CA ASP A 74 10.91 1.40 -11.50
C ASP A 74 12.37 1.44 -11.00
N PHE A 75 12.80 0.41 -10.28
CA PHE A 75 14.23 0.19 -10.03
C PHE A 75 14.88 -0.58 -11.18
N THR A 76 16.19 -0.63 -11.16
CA THR A 76 16.98 -1.57 -11.97
C THR A 76 17.78 -2.51 -11.07
N SER A 77 18.09 -3.70 -11.58
CA SER A 77 18.96 -4.68 -10.93
C SER A 77 19.74 -5.49 -11.96
N TRP A 78 20.87 -6.06 -11.56
CA TRP A 78 21.60 -7.00 -12.40
C TRP A 78 20.89 -8.35 -12.48
N ASP A 79 20.63 -8.84 -13.70
CA ASP A 79 20.13 -10.18 -13.94
C ASP A 79 21.29 -11.09 -14.39
N SER A 80 21.63 -12.07 -13.55
CA SER A 80 22.70 -13.02 -13.83
C SER A 80 22.36 -14.02 -14.95
N THR A 81 21.08 -14.17 -15.31
CA THR A 81 20.64 -15.07 -16.39
C THR A 81 20.90 -14.44 -17.75
N THR A 82 20.55 -13.16 -17.90
CA THR A 82 20.73 -12.39 -19.14
C THR A 82 22.07 -11.65 -19.18
N ASN A 83 22.79 -11.60 -18.05
CA ASN A 83 24.07 -10.93 -17.87
C ASN A 83 24.01 -9.44 -18.27
N SER A 84 22.89 -8.79 -17.92
CA SER A 84 22.63 -7.38 -18.17
C SER A 84 21.80 -6.76 -17.06
N GLU A 85 21.69 -5.43 -17.06
CA GLU A 85 20.73 -4.74 -16.21
C GLU A 85 19.30 -5.01 -16.70
N SER A 86 18.39 -5.27 -15.76
CA SER A 86 16.98 -5.54 -16.01
C SER A 86 16.09 -4.75 -15.06
N THR A 87 14.82 -4.62 -15.43
CA THR A 87 13.83 -3.91 -14.61
C THR A 87 13.56 -4.67 -13.31
N ALA A 88 13.79 -4.00 -12.19
CA ALA A 88 13.33 -4.45 -10.89
C ALA A 88 12.05 -3.69 -10.55
N TYR A 89 10.90 -4.30 -10.83
CA TYR A 89 9.59 -3.64 -10.66
C TYR A 89 9.43 -3.07 -9.25
N ALA A 90 9.23 -1.76 -9.17
CA ALA A 90 9.09 -1.05 -7.89
C ALA A 90 7.84 -1.52 -7.15
N THR A 91 6.78 -1.90 -7.86
CA THR A 91 5.60 -2.53 -7.26
C THR A 91 5.95 -3.85 -6.57
N ALA A 92 6.77 -4.73 -7.17
CA ALA A 92 7.20 -5.96 -6.51
C ALA A 92 8.00 -5.67 -5.22
N ARG A 93 8.90 -4.68 -5.26
CA ARG A 93 9.67 -4.25 -4.09
C ARG A 93 8.76 -3.64 -3.01
N ALA A 94 7.75 -2.87 -3.39
CA ALA A 94 6.75 -2.30 -2.49
C ALA A 94 5.94 -3.39 -1.79
N LEU A 95 5.47 -4.41 -2.51
CA LEU A 95 4.73 -5.55 -1.92
C LEU A 95 5.56 -6.26 -0.85
N GLY A 96 6.80 -6.62 -1.18
CA GLY A 96 7.69 -7.31 -0.24
C GLY A 96 8.07 -6.44 0.96
N LEU A 97 8.33 -5.14 0.72
CA LEU A 97 8.68 -4.21 1.78
C LEU A 97 7.50 -3.94 2.72
N ARG A 98 6.29 -3.85 2.17
CA ARG A 98 5.06 -3.70 2.96
C ARG A 98 4.87 -4.89 3.89
N ALA A 99 5.02 -6.11 3.38
CA ALA A 99 4.91 -7.33 4.18
C ALA A 99 5.96 -7.36 5.30
N LYS A 100 7.20 -6.96 4.99
CA LYS A 100 8.26 -6.85 5.99
C LYS A 100 7.92 -5.83 7.08
N LEU A 101 7.49 -4.63 6.70
CA LEU A 101 7.15 -3.57 7.65
C LEU A 101 5.96 -3.95 8.54
N ASP A 102 4.95 -4.62 7.98
CA ASP A 102 3.80 -5.11 8.75
C ASP A 102 4.22 -6.09 9.85
N ASN A 103 5.24 -6.92 9.58
CA ASN A 103 5.79 -7.87 10.54
C ASN A 103 6.73 -7.22 11.57
N ASP A 104 7.67 -6.39 11.11
CA ASP A 104 8.78 -5.92 11.94
C ASP A 104 8.41 -4.71 12.81
N ILE A 105 7.48 -3.87 12.33
CA ILE A 105 7.13 -2.59 12.96
C ILE A 105 5.61 -2.47 13.16
N GLY A 106 4.84 -2.83 12.14
CA GLY A 106 3.38 -2.77 12.12
C GLY A 106 2.82 -2.00 10.91
N TRP A 107 1.51 -2.16 10.68
CA TRP A 107 0.79 -1.59 9.53
C TRP A 107 0.79 -0.06 9.46
N HIS A 108 1.02 0.60 10.60
CA HIS A 108 1.01 2.05 10.73
C HIS A 108 2.25 2.71 10.09
N LYS A 109 3.35 1.96 9.91
CA LYS A 109 4.57 2.47 9.28
C LYS A 109 4.43 2.50 7.77
N THR A 110 4.64 3.64 7.11
CA THR A 110 4.58 3.76 5.64
C THR A 110 5.84 3.26 4.94
N LEU A 111 5.73 2.97 3.63
CA LEU A 111 6.88 2.58 2.78
C LEU A 111 7.94 3.69 2.65
N SER A 112 7.53 4.95 2.83
CA SER A 112 8.38 6.11 2.62
C SER A 112 9.64 6.06 3.48
N ASN A 113 10.76 6.43 2.85
CA ASN A 113 12.08 6.57 3.44
C ASN A 113 12.68 5.25 3.98
N ILE A 114 12.19 4.09 3.51
CA ILE A 114 12.78 2.79 3.86
C ILE A 114 13.72 2.32 2.74
N THR A 115 14.89 1.81 3.14
CA THR A 115 15.91 1.29 2.21
C THR A 115 15.41 0.04 1.49
N VAL A 116 15.59 0.01 0.17
CA VAL A 116 15.26 -1.11 -0.71
C VAL A 116 16.52 -1.92 -1.01
N ASN A 117 16.43 -3.23 -0.82
CA ASN A 117 17.53 -4.17 -1.06
C ASN A 117 17.49 -4.73 -2.48
N GLY A 118 18.66 -5.09 -3.03
CA GLY A 118 18.76 -5.84 -4.29
C GLY A 118 18.46 -5.01 -5.53
N VAL A 119 18.70 -3.70 -5.48
CA VAL A 119 18.54 -2.77 -6.59
C VAL A 119 19.84 -1.99 -6.81
N THR A 120 20.16 -1.70 -8.07
CA THR A 120 21.40 -1.05 -8.50
C THR A 120 21.18 0.36 -9.03
N GLY A 121 19.95 0.69 -9.42
CA GLY A 121 19.59 1.98 -10.01
C GLY A 121 18.10 2.24 -10.00
N ILE A 122 17.73 3.37 -10.61
CA ILE A 122 16.36 3.80 -10.86
C ILE A 122 16.22 3.87 -12.39
N SER A 123 15.13 3.37 -12.94
CA SER A 123 14.95 3.21 -14.39
C SER A 123 14.76 4.52 -15.15
N LYS A 124 14.51 5.62 -14.43
CA LYS A 124 14.37 6.98 -14.97
C LYS A 124 14.97 8.00 -14.02
N ASP A 125 15.51 9.06 -14.60
CA ASP A 125 16.03 10.16 -13.82
C ASP A 125 14.91 10.87 -13.08
N ILE A 126 15.08 11.00 -11.76
CA ILE A 126 14.19 11.75 -10.87
C ILE A 126 15.08 12.70 -10.09
N TYR A 127 14.97 14.00 -10.38
CA TYR A 127 15.67 15.00 -9.60
C TYR A 127 15.10 15.06 -8.18
N TRP A 128 15.99 14.99 -7.21
CA TRP A 128 15.66 15.10 -5.79
C TRP A 128 16.80 15.83 -5.08
N ASP A 129 16.42 16.76 -4.22
CA ASP A 129 17.30 17.50 -3.34
C ASP A 129 16.61 17.63 -1.96
N LEU A 130 17.41 17.77 -0.91
CA LEU A 130 16.89 17.88 0.45
C LEU A 130 16.40 19.29 0.80
N GLN A 131 17.06 20.31 0.26
CA GLN A 131 16.85 21.71 0.59
C GLN A 131 15.91 22.39 -0.41
N ASP A 132 15.95 21.97 -1.67
CA ASP A 132 15.10 22.49 -2.73
C ASP A 132 13.76 21.74 -2.78
N PRO A 133 12.62 22.40 -2.48
CA PRO A 133 11.31 21.79 -2.65
C PRO A 133 10.91 21.63 -4.12
N ALA A 134 11.52 22.38 -5.06
CA ALA A 134 11.22 22.36 -6.49
C ALA A 134 11.91 21.19 -7.20
N THR A 135 11.63 19.97 -6.75
CA THR A 135 12.19 18.73 -7.28
C THR A 135 11.15 17.90 -8.02
N ASP A 136 11.60 17.05 -8.96
CA ASP A 136 10.72 16.09 -9.64
C ASP A 136 10.03 15.18 -8.63
N ALA A 137 10.80 14.73 -7.64
CA ALA A 137 10.29 13.90 -6.56
C ALA A 137 9.27 14.63 -5.67
N GLY A 138 9.48 15.93 -5.42
CA GLY A 138 8.53 16.80 -4.72
C GLY A 138 7.23 16.96 -5.51
N LEU A 139 7.32 17.25 -6.80
CA LEU A 139 6.17 17.40 -7.70
C LEU A 139 5.33 16.12 -7.80
N LEU A 140 5.97 14.96 -8.01
CA LEU A 140 5.29 13.66 -8.06
C LEU A 140 4.52 13.40 -6.76
N ASN A 141 5.17 13.64 -5.62
CA ASN A 141 4.53 13.46 -4.31
C ASN A 141 3.38 14.45 -4.08
N GLU A 142 3.54 15.69 -4.51
CA GLU A 142 2.47 16.69 -4.43
C GLU A 142 1.22 16.20 -5.16
N LYS A 143 1.42 15.55 -6.32
CA LYS A 143 0.36 14.98 -7.14
C LYS A 143 -0.05 13.55 -6.77
N GLY A 144 0.41 13.02 -5.63
CA GLY A 144 -0.02 11.70 -5.13
C GLY A 144 0.62 10.51 -5.86
N VAL A 145 1.77 10.72 -6.51
CA VAL A 145 2.58 9.65 -7.10
C VAL A 145 3.79 9.41 -6.19
N THR A 146 3.94 8.18 -5.71
CA THR A 146 5.11 7.78 -4.92
C THR A 146 6.28 7.53 -5.88
N THR A 147 7.45 8.04 -5.53
CA THR A 147 8.64 7.96 -6.38
C THR A 147 9.82 7.33 -5.66
N LEU A 148 10.96 7.28 -6.33
CA LEU A 148 12.17 6.61 -5.88
C LEU A 148 13.29 7.64 -5.78
N ILE A 149 14.08 7.58 -4.71
CA ILE A 149 15.24 8.45 -4.52
C ILE A 149 16.47 7.62 -4.15
N ARG A 150 17.65 8.23 -4.30
CA ARG A 150 18.91 7.67 -3.82
C ARG A 150 19.54 8.58 -2.78
N ARG A 151 19.43 8.18 -1.52
CA ARG A 151 20.11 8.79 -0.38
C ARG A 151 20.42 7.72 0.65
N ASP A 152 21.71 7.50 0.91
CA ASP A 152 22.18 6.43 1.81
C ASP A 152 21.54 5.07 1.46
N GLY A 153 21.48 4.80 0.15
CA GLY A 153 20.73 3.69 -0.46
C GLY A 153 19.52 4.14 -1.28
N PHE A 154 18.87 3.19 -1.94
CA PHE A 154 17.64 3.40 -2.70
C PHE A 154 16.43 3.35 -1.79
N ARG A 155 15.49 4.26 -1.96
CA ARG A 155 14.32 4.40 -1.07
C ARG A 155 13.07 4.75 -1.85
N PHE A 156 11.92 4.32 -1.34
CA PHE A 156 10.64 4.93 -1.71
C PHE A 156 10.55 6.33 -1.09
N TRP A 157 10.00 7.25 -1.86
CA TRP A 157 9.78 8.63 -1.46
C TRP A 157 8.33 9.00 -1.76
N GLY A 158 7.53 8.96 -0.71
CA GLY A 158 6.09 9.15 -0.80
C GLY A 158 5.32 8.13 0.01
N SER A 159 4.16 8.58 0.48
CA SER A 159 3.22 7.74 1.24
C SER A 159 1.77 8.10 0.96
N ARG A 160 1.53 8.88 -0.10
CA ARG A 160 0.18 9.30 -0.47
C ARG A 160 -0.53 8.19 -1.25
N THR A 161 -1.81 8.06 -0.99
CA THR A 161 -2.72 7.18 -1.74
C THR A 161 -3.33 7.97 -2.89
N CYS A 162 -4.14 7.29 -3.71
CA CYS A 162 -4.94 7.94 -4.75
C CYS A 162 -6.24 8.57 -4.22
N SER A 163 -6.48 8.57 -2.90
CA SER A 163 -7.71 9.06 -2.26
C SER A 163 -8.14 10.44 -2.76
N ASP A 164 -9.43 10.58 -3.04
CA ASP A 164 -10.12 11.87 -3.22
C ASP A 164 -10.51 12.53 -1.89
N ASP A 165 -10.62 11.74 -0.81
CA ASP A 165 -10.82 12.21 0.56
C ASP A 165 -9.47 12.56 1.23
N PRO A 166 -9.24 13.83 1.63
CA PRO A 166 -8.02 14.25 2.33
C PRO A 166 -7.77 13.51 3.65
N LEU A 167 -8.79 12.99 4.32
CA LEU A 167 -8.65 12.22 5.56
C LEU A 167 -7.89 10.91 5.34
N PHE A 168 -7.92 10.37 4.12
CA PHE A 168 -7.24 9.13 3.74
C PHE A 168 -6.12 9.36 2.72
N ALA A 169 -5.57 10.58 2.71
CA ALA A 169 -4.47 10.94 1.84
C ALA A 169 -3.21 10.08 2.04
N PHE A 170 -3.02 9.47 3.21
CA PHE A 170 -1.82 8.69 3.53
C PHE A 170 -2.09 7.19 3.67
N GLU A 171 -1.11 6.40 3.23
CA GLU A 171 -1.11 4.93 3.31
C GLU A 171 -1.45 4.43 4.71
N SER A 172 -0.82 4.99 5.74
CA SER A 172 -1.03 4.60 7.14
C SER A 172 -2.48 4.78 7.57
N TYR A 173 -3.16 5.86 7.16
CA TYR A 173 -4.57 6.09 7.49
C TYR A 173 -5.47 5.06 6.81
N THR A 174 -5.22 4.75 5.54
CA THR A 174 -5.98 3.70 4.86
C THR A 174 -5.79 2.35 5.52
N ARG A 175 -4.54 1.96 5.78
CA ARG A 175 -4.17 0.68 6.40
C ARG A 175 -4.77 0.53 7.79
N THR A 176 -4.65 1.55 8.63
CA THR A 176 -5.23 1.53 9.98
C THR A 176 -6.74 1.33 9.94
N ALA A 177 -7.47 2.06 9.08
CA ALA A 177 -8.92 1.89 8.97
C ALA A 177 -9.33 0.48 8.49
N GLN A 178 -8.58 -0.11 7.55
CA GLN A 178 -8.82 -1.49 7.09
C GLN A 178 -8.65 -2.50 8.24
N VAL A 179 -7.54 -2.41 8.97
CA VAL A 179 -7.23 -3.30 10.09
C VAL A 179 -8.23 -3.13 11.23
N LEU A 180 -8.62 -1.89 11.58
CA LEU A 180 -9.61 -1.65 12.62
C LEU A 180 -10.98 -2.24 12.25
N ALA A 181 -11.40 -2.10 10.99
CA ALA A 181 -12.67 -2.64 10.55
C ALA A 181 -12.69 -4.17 10.55
N ASP A 182 -11.60 -4.84 10.15
CA ASP A 182 -11.49 -6.30 10.28
C ASP A 182 -11.43 -6.72 11.75
N THR A 183 -10.70 -5.99 12.59
CA THR A 183 -10.60 -6.27 14.04
C THR A 183 -11.97 -6.22 14.73
N MET A 184 -12.81 -5.25 14.36
CA MET A 184 -14.18 -5.17 14.88
C MET A 184 -15.03 -6.35 14.43
N ALA A 185 -14.98 -6.71 13.14
CA ALA A 185 -15.75 -7.83 12.59
C ALA A 185 -15.33 -9.18 13.20
N GLU A 186 -14.04 -9.46 13.26
CA GLU A 186 -13.49 -10.70 13.82
C GLU A 186 -13.76 -10.79 15.33
N GLY A 187 -13.63 -9.68 16.06
CA GLY A 187 -13.90 -9.61 17.50
C GLY A 187 -15.36 -9.84 17.88
N GLN A 188 -16.30 -9.73 16.93
CA GLN A 188 -17.73 -9.92 17.14
C GLN A 188 -18.24 -11.29 16.68
N MET A 189 -17.42 -12.10 16.02
CA MET A 189 -17.83 -13.39 15.44
C MET A 189 -18.49 -14.32 16.48
N TRP A 190 -17.98 -14.34 17.72
CA TRP A 190 -18.51 -15.17 18.81
C TRP A 190 -19.93 -14.79 19.27
N ALA A 191 -20.37 -13.57 18.95
CA ALA A 191 -21.67 -13.01 19.33
C ALA A 191 -22.74 -13.19 18.26
N ILE A 192 -22.37 -13.62 17.04
CA ILE A 192 -23.29 -13.89 15.94
C ILE A 192 -24.27 -15.00 16.35
N ASP A 193 -25.54 -14.85 15.95
CA ASP A 193 -26.65 -15.77 16.22
C ASP A 193 -27.00 -16.01 17.70
N LYS A 194 -26.52 -15.15 18.60
CA LYS A 194 -26.91 -15.17 20.01
C LYS A 194 -28.11 -14.23 20.28
N PRO A 195 -29.01 -14.58 21.21
CA PRO A 195 -30.07 -13.68 21.64
C PRO A 195 -29.50 -12.35 22.18
N LEU A 196 -29.99 -11.23 21.66
CA LEU A 196 -29.54 -9.91 22.08
C LEU A 196 -30.07 -9.57 23.48
N THR A 197 -29.24 -9.79 24.49
CA THR A 197 -29.49 -9.39 25.87
C THR A 197 -28.72 -8.11 26.22
N PRO A 198 -29.17 -7.33 27.22
CA PRO A 198 -28.42 -6.15 27.68
C PRO A 198 -26.98 -6.47 28.10
N SER A 199 -26.73 -7.66 28.65
CA SER A 199 -25.38 -8.12 28.99
C SER A 199 -24.55 -8.39 27.74
N LEU A 200 -25.10 -9.10 26.74
CA LEU A 200 -24.38 -9.37 25.49
C LEU A 200 -23.99 -8.08 24.76
N ALA A 201 -24.90 -7.09 24.71
CA ALA A 201 -24.61 -5.79 24.10
C ALA A 201 -23.42 -5.09 24.81
N ARG A 202 -23.37 -5.14 26.14
CA ARG A 202 -22.25 -4.61 26.93
C ARG A 202 -20.95 -5.38 26.66
N ASP A 203 -21.01 -6.71 26.64
CA ASP A 203 -19.83 -7.56 26.42
C ASP A 203 -19.19 -7.32 25.04
N ILE A 204 -20.02 -7.10 24.00
CA ILE A 204 -19.54 -6.73 22.66
C ILE A 204 -18.75 -5.41 22.71
N VAL A 205 -19.30 -4.38 23.36
CA VAL A 205 -18.67 -3.06 23.47
C VAL A 205 -17.37 -3.14 24.27
N GLU A 206 -17.37 -3.85 25.40
CA GLU A 206 -16.17 -4.02 26.22
C GLU A 206 -15.06 -4.81 25.50
N THR A 207 -15.42 -5.81 24.70
CA THR A 207 -14.47 -6.57 23.88
C THR A 207 -13.75 -5.65 22.89
N ILE A 208 -14.49 -4.79 22.19
CA ILE A 208 -13.91 -3.82 21.24
C ILE A 208 -13.05 -2.81 21.99
N ASN A 209 -13.55 -2.22 23.08
CA ASN A 209 -12.82 -1.24 23.87
C ASN A 209 -11.51 -1.81 24.42
N ALA A 210 -11.53 -3.06 24.90
CA ALA A 210 -10.32 -3.74 25.37
C ALA A 210 -9.28 -3.91 24.25
N LYS A 211 -9.72 -4.31 23.06
CA LYS A 211 -8.83 -4.43 21.90
C LYS A 211 -8.26 -3.08 21.47
N LEU A 212 -9.08 -2.03 21.39
CA LEU A 212 -8.62 -0.68 21.05
C LEU A 212 -7.60 -0.14 22.07
N ARG A 213 -7.85 -0.31 23.38
CA ARG A 213 -6.87 0.03 24.44
C ARG A 213 -5.54 -0.67 24.24
N SER A 214 -5.56 -1.96 23.85
CA SER A 214 -4.34 -2.71 23.55
C SER A 214 -3.60 -2.21 22.31
N LEU A 215 -4.30 -1.69 21.30
CA LEU A 215 -3.64 -1.12 20.12
C LEU A 215 -2.99 0.23 20.44
N VAL A 216 -3.68 1.06 21.25
CA VAL A 216 -3.13 2.34 21.73
C VAL A 216 -1.88 2.12 22.58
N SER A 217 -1.89 1.14 23.50
CA SER A 217 -0.71 0.85 24.32
C SER A 217 0.49 0.32 23.53
N GLN A 218 0.24 -0.27 22.35
CA GLN A 218 1.28 -0.70 21.41
C GLN A 218 1.76 0.42 20.48
N GLY A 219 1.09 1.59 20.49
CA GLY A 219 1.44 2.73 19.64
C GLY A 219 1.06 2.56 18.17
N ILE A 220 0.08 1.69 17.85
CA ILE A 220 -0.32 1.37 16.48
C ILE A 220 -1.70 1.90 16.09
N CYS A 221 -2.38 2.57 17.03
CA CYS A 221 -3.65 3.27 16.86
C CYS A 221 -3.72 4.49 17.78
#